data_AF-A0A7S3M2U7-F1
#
_entry.id   AF-A0A7S3M2U7-F1
#
_cell.length_a   1.000
_cell.length_b   1.000
_cell.length_c   1.000
_cell.angle_alpha   90.00
_cell.angle_beta   90.00
_cell.angle_gamma   90.00
#
_symmetry.space_group_name_H-M   'P 1'
#
loop_
_entity.id
_entity.type
_entity.pdbx_description
1 polymer ?
#
loop_
_entity_poly.entity_id
_entity_poly.type
_entity_poly.pdbx_seq_one_letter_code
_entity_poly.pdbx_strand_id
1 'polypeptide(L)'
;FNPEAAMGTVLSTPPIDYRVKRVMTRFQMPMSAIEKLWSIYCAHETPGQGYLLTEEFFNNILCYEQRSLTDPMVKLIDSKSDVSMTFGEFVEIVVTFACFEKRELLKYLFHVLDPHQIGLIERTELKHFVNNMWRGEATKNVTEGLHYLDRINDGDGQYNWKQIESMDAHYPSAFYPLYHLQICIIDKTMGRYWWEEHKNKLYDKRKEYTRDEEKRLRLKEEEERKEKEVVNEEMVLRRMGYVRYYCMPWMRHVYKARLLRIAVMEEELDQAYASK
;
A
#
# COMPACT_ATOMS: atom_id res chain seq x y z
N PHE A 1 15.83 -15.54 -51.89
CA PHE A 1 15.29 -14.80 -50.74
C PHE A 1 14.00 -15.50 -50.33
N ASN A 2 14.09 -16.36 -49.31
CA ASN A 2 12.93 -17.08 -48.80
C ASN A 2 12.29 -16.22 -47.69
N PRO A 3 11.05 -15.73 -47.85
CA PRO A 3 10.43 -14.84 -46.86
C PRO A 3 9.98 -15.57 -45.57
N GLU A 4 10.14 -16.89 -45.48
CA GLU A 4 9.74 -17.69 -44.31
C GLU A 4 10.80 -17.80 -43.19
N ALA A 5 11.98 -17.20 -43.34
CA ALA A 5 13.04 -17.29 -42.34
C ALA A 5 12.98 -16.23 -41.21
N ALA A 6 11.93 -15.38 -41.18
CA ALA A 6 11.78 -14.29 -40.21
C ALA A 6 10.66 -14.51 -39.18
N MET A 7 10.21 -15.76 -38.98
CA MET A 7 9.38 -16.13 -37.83
C MET A 7 10.21 -16.94 -36.83
N GLY A 8 11.04 -16.23 -36.07
CA GLY A 8 11.68 -16.79 -34.89
C GLY A 8 10.62 -17.18 -33.86
N THR A 9 10.38 -18.49 -33.75
CA THR A 9 9.92 -19.24 -32.57
C THR A 9 8.99 -18.50 -31.59
N VAL A 10 7.70 -18.86 -31.71
CA VAL A 10 6.61 -18.53 -30.80
C VAL A 10 6.93 -18.95 -29.36
N LEU A 11 7.12 -17.93 -28.51
CA LEU A 11 6.91 -17.83 -27.06
C LEU A 11 7.07 -19.10 -26.20
N SER A 12 8.26 -19.24 -25.62
CA SER A 12 8.49 -19.93 -24.35
C SER A 12 7.51 -19.40 -23.30
N THR A 13 6.95 -20.27 -22.46
CA THR A 13 6.17 -19.88 -21.28
C THR A 13 6.96 -18.87 -20.43
N PRO A 14 6.29 -17.87 -19.79
CA PRO A 14 7.00 -16.90 -18.97
C PRO A 14 7.72 -17.58 -17.81
N PRO A 15 8.95 -17.17 -17.47
CA PRO A 15 9.65 -17.71 -16.32
C PRO A 15 8.94 -17.27 -15.03
N ILE A 16 8.39 -18.24 -14.29
CA ILE A 16 7.68 -17.99 -13.03
C ILE A 16 8.68 -18.10 -11.86
N ASP A 17 9.47 -17.05 -11.66
CA ASP A 17 10.39 -16.95 -10.52
C ASP A 17 9.66 -16.54 -9.21
N TYR A 18 10.42 -16.37 -8.12
CA TYR A 18 9.85 -15.98 -6.84
C TYR A 18 9.26 -14.56 -6.85
N ARG A 19 9.80 -13.64 -7.67
CA ARG A 19 9.31 -12.26 -7.78
C ARG A 19 7.95 -12.23 -8.47
N VAL A 20 7.82 -12.94 -9.60
CA VAL A 20 6.56 -13.10 -10.32
C VAL A 20 5.51 -13.75 -9.40
N LYS A 21 5.85 -14.82 -8.66
CA LYS A 21 4.92 -15.42 -7.68
C LYS A 21 4.49 -14.44 -6.59
N ARG A 22 5.44 -13.64 -6.06
CA ARG A 22 5.16 -12.62 -5.05
C ARG A 22 4.19 -11.57 -5.59
N VAL A 23 4.43 -11.07 -6.80
CA VAL A 23 3.57 -10.08 -7.47
C VAL A 23 2.18 -10.67 -7.77
N MET A 24 2.12 -11.91 -8.28
CA MET A 24 0.85 -12.61 -8.53
C MET A 24 0.03 -12.78 -7.24
N THR A 25 0.68 -13.11 -6.13
CA THR A 25 -0.02 -13.28 -4.84
C THR A 25 -0.46 -11.94 -4.27
N ARG A 26 0.45 -10.95 -4.24
CA ARG A 26 0.21 -9.63 -3.63
C ARG A 26 -0.84 -8.82 -4.38
N PHE A 27 -0.76 -8.81 -5.70
CA PHE A 27 -1.65 -8.02 -6.57
C PHE A 27 -2.70 -8.88 -7.27
N GLN A 28 -2.82 -10.16 -6.92
CA GLN A 28 -3.79 -11.11 -7.48
C GLN A 28 -3.81 -11.12 -9.01
N MET A 29 -2.62 -11.02 -9.63
CA MET A 29 -2.47 -10.95 -11.08
C MET A 29 -2.82 -12.30 -11.72
N PRO A 30 -3.74 -12.35 -12.71
CA PRO A 30 -4.03 -13.59 -13.42
C PRO A 30 -2.87 -13.98 -14.34
N MET A 31 -2.71 -15.28 -14.61
CA MET A 31 -1.66 -15.79 -15.49
C MET A 31 -1.69 -15.15 -16.88
N SER A 32 -2.89 -14.92 -17.43
CA SER A 32 -3.08 -14.25 -18.72
C SER A 32 -2.51 -12.83 -18.76
N ALA A 33 -2.45 -12.13 -17.63
CA ALA A 33 -1.83 -10.81 -17.55
C ALA A 33 -0.29 -10.93 -17.56
N ILE A 34 0.26 -11.92 -16.86
CA ILE A 34 1.70 -12.21 -16.86
C ILE A 34 2.18 -12.62 -18.26
N GLU A 35 1.41 -13.42 -18.99
CA GLU A 35 1.69 -13.80 -20.37
C GLU A 35 1.73 -12.58 -21.31
N LYS A 36 0.82 -11.61 -21.13
CA LYS A 36 0.86 -10.36 -21.88
C LYS A 36 2.09 -9.54 -21.54
N LEU A 37 2.42 -9.38 -20.25
CA LEU A 37 3.64 -8.68 -19.84
C LEU A 37 4.91 -9.37 -20.38
N TRP A 38 4.90 -10.70 -20.47
CA TRP A 38 5.99 -11.46 -21.09
C TRP A 38 6.11 -11.19 -22.59
N SER A 39 4.99 -11.12 -23.32
CA SER A 39 5.04 -10.75 -24.73
C SER A 39 5.62 -9.35 -24.97
N ILE A 40 5.34 -8.40 -24.08
CA ILE A 40 5.92 -7.06 -24.13
C ILE A 40 7.42 -7.14 -23.82
N TYR A 41 7.80 -7.89 -22.78
CA TYR A 41 9.20 -8.07 -22.42
C TYR A 41 10.02 -8.67 -23.56
N CYS A 42 9.58 -9.79 -24.15
CA CYS A 42 10.27 -10.43 -25.26
C CYS A 42 10.34 -9.58 -26.53
N ALA A 43 9.41 -8.63 -26.73
CA ALA A 43 9.47 -7.72 -27.88
C ALA A 43 10.61 -6.69 -27.77
N HIS A 44 11.10 -6.45 -26.54
CA HIS A 44 12.11 -5.43 -26.24
C HIS A 44 13.37 -6.00 -25.58
N GLU A 45 13.43 -7.31 -25.29
CA GLU A 45 14.60 -7.94 -24.71
C GLU A 45 15.80 -7.86 -25.64
N THR A 46 17.00 -7.75 -25.07
CA THR A 46 18.23 -7.79 -25.86
C THR A 46 18.35 -9.17 -26.51
N PRO A 47 18.49 -9.26 -27.85
CA PRO A 47 18.43 -10.52 -28.58
C PRO A 47 19.37 -11.59 -28.01
N GLY A 48 18.79 -12.68 -27.52
CA GLY A 48 19.52 -13.87 -27.08
C GLY A 48 20.19 -13.78 -25.71
N GLN A 49 19.97 -12.71 -24.93
CA GLN A 49 20.59 -12.57 -23.60
C GLN A 49 19.62 -12.73 -22.42
N GLY A 50 18.30 -12.68 -22.66
CA GLY A 50 17.28 -12.92 -21.62
C GLY A 50 17.25 -11.84 -20.54
N TYR A 51 17.74 -10.63 -20.85
CA TYR A 51 17.57 -9.44 -20.03
C TYR A 51 17.12 -8.25 -20.89
N LEU A 52 16.54 -7.25 -20.23
CA LEU A 52 16.12 -5.98 -20.79
C LEU A 52 17.01 -4.88 -20.22
N LEU A 53 17.53 -3.97 -21.04
CA LEU A 53 18.28 -2.83 -20.49
C LEU A 53 17.32 -1.85 -19.80
N THR A 54 17.73 -1.30 -18.66
CA THR A 54 16.94 -0.29 -17.92
C THR A 54 16.60 0.91 -18.81
N GLU A 55 17.55 1.34 -19.64
CA GLU A 55 17.34 2.42 -20.60
C GLU A 55 16.29 2.06 -21.66
N GLU A 56 16.29 0.82 -22.17
CA GLU A 56 15.29 0.34 -23.14
C GLU A 56 13.90 0.26 -22.51
N PHE A 57 13.80 -0.13 -21.23
CA PHE A 57 12.54 -0.10 -20.49
C PHE A 57 11.95 1.32 -20.45
N PHE A 58 12.75 2.33 -20.07
CA PHE A 58 12.27 3.70 -19.97
C PHE A 58 12.00 4.32 -21.35
N ASN A 59 12.95 4.23 -22.28
CA ASN A 59 12.87 4.91 -23.57
C ASN A 59 11.97 4.20 -24.57
N ASN A 60 12.07 2.86 -24.69
CA ASN A 60 11.37 2.12 -25.75
C ASN A 60 9.99 1.61 -25.31
N ILE A 61 9.85 1.16 -24.06
CA ILE A 61 8.55 0.67 -23.56
C ILE A 61 7.72 1.83 -23.04
N LEU A 62 8.23 2.59 -22.07
CA LEU A 62 7.46 3.66 -21.43
C LEU A 62 7.40 4.95 -22.25
N CYS A 63 8.31 5.12 -23.22
CA CYS A 63 8.53 6.39 -23.92
C CYS A 63 8.74 7.56 -22.93
N TYR A 64 9.42 7.28 -21.83
CA TYR A 64 9.69 8.21 -20.75
C TYR A 64 11.19 8.28 -20.53
N GLU A 65 11.78 9.47 -20.66
CA GLU A 65 13.22 9.64 -20.51
C GLU A 65 13.65 9.34 -19.06
N GLN A 66 14.70 8.56 -18.89
CA GLN A 66 15.28 8.26 -17.58
C GLN A 66 15.76 9.56 -16.90
N ARG A 67 15.37 9.76 -15.64
CA ARG A 67 15.63 10.97 -14.83
C ARG A 67 15.98 10.58 -13.40
N SER A 68 16.33 11.58 -12.58
CA SER A 68 16.52 11.41 -11.13
C SER A 68 15.32 10.78 -10.40
N LEU A 69 14.12 10.84 -10.98
CA LEU A 69 12.92 10.20 -10.45
C LEU A 69 12.86 8.68 -10.72
N THR A 70 13.46 8.22 -11.82
CA THR A 70 13.35 6.84 -12.29
C THR A 70 14.45 5.94 -11.74
N ASP A 71 15.65 6.48 -11.48
CA ASP A 71 16.76 5.68 -10.93
C ASP A 71 16.43 5.03 -9.57
N PRO A 72 15.75 5.73 -8.65
CA PRO A 72 15.33 5.13 -7.40
C PRO A 72 14.23 4.06 -7.56
N MET A 73 13.52 4.01 -8.70
CA MET A 73 12.50 2.97 -8.93
C MET A 73 13.13 1.60 -9.05
N VAL A 74 14.28 1.52 -9.74
CA VAL A 74 15.03 0.28 -9.93
C VAL A 74 15.61 -0.18 -8.58
N LYS A 75 16.10 0.78 -7.78
CA LYS A 75 16.59 0.52 -6.42
C LYS A 75 15.50 0.05 -5.46
N LEU A 76 14.28 0.58 -5.58
CA LEU A 76 13.13 0.17 -4.75
C LEU A 76 12.86 -1.33 -4.82
N ILE A 77 13.16 -1.96 -5.95
CA ILE A 77 12.86 -3.37 -6.22
C ILE A 77 14.04 -4.28 -5.92
N ASP A 78 15.11 -3.73 -5.31
CA ASP A 78 16.31 -4.49 -4.94
C ASP A 78 16.85 -5.25 -6.16
N SER A 79 17.01 -4.51 -7.27
CA SER A 79 17.59 -5.06 -8.49
C SER A 79 19.05 -5.42 -8.25
N LYS A 80 19.52 -6.53 -8.83
CA LYS A 80 20.94 -6.90 -8.76
C LYS A 80 21.84 -5.97 -9.57
N SER A 81 21.26 -5.29 -10.56
CA SER A 81 21.96 -4.44 -11.52
C SER A 81 21.10 -3.21 -11.81
N ASP A 82 21.70 -2.03 -11.83
CA ASP A 82 21.02 -0.80 -12.23
C ASP A 82 20.87 -0.71 -13.76
N VAL A 83 21.62 -1.52 -14.51
CA VAL A 83 21.72 -1.44 -15.99
C VAL A 83 20.83 -2.44 -16.70
N SER A 84 20.59 -3.59 -16.08
CA SER A 84 19.90 -4.72 -16.69
C SER A 84 18.80 -5.24 -15.79
N MET A 85 17.65 -5.54 -16.37
CA MET A 85 16.46 -6.03 -15.68
C MET A 85 16.04 -7.40 -16.22
N THR A 86 15.85 -8.33 -15.29
CA THR A 86 15.21 -9.61 -15.54
C THR A 86 13.69 -9.45 -15.69
N PHE A 87 13.01 -10.47 -16.23
CA PHE A 87 11.55 -10.44 -16.35
C PHE A 87 10.84 -10.25 -15.00
N GLY A 88 11.34 -10.91 -13.94
CA GLY A 88 10.77 -10.76 -12.60
C GLY A 88 10.86 -9.33 -12.06
N GLU A 89 11.98 -8.65 -12.30
CA GLU A 89 12.17 -7.23 -11.94
C GLU A 89 11.27 -6.31 -12.79
N PHE A 90 11.15 -6.56 -14.09
CA PHE A 90 10.23 -5.84 -14.97
C PHE A 90 8.77 -5.94 -14.50
N VAL A 91 8.28 -7.16 -14.25
CA VAL A 91 6.91 -7.40 -13.77
C VAL A 91 6.69 -6.72 -12.42
N GLU A 92 7.67 -6.78 -11.53
CA GLU A 92 7.57 -6.14 -10.22
C GLU A 92 7.51 -4.61 -10.31
N ILE A 93 8.32 -3.97 -11.17
CA ILE A 93 8.23 -2.51 -11.40
C ILE A 93 6.85 -2.16 -11.96
N VAL A 94 6.48 -2.80 -13.07
CA VAL A 94 5.25 -2.46 -13.80
C VAL A 94 4.03 -2.63 -12.91
N VAL A 95 3.86 -3.79 -12.27
CA VAL A 95 2.66 -4.09 -11.50
C VAL A 95 2.60 -3.23 -10.24
N THR A 96 3.72 -3.04 -9.55
CA THR A 96 3.77 -2.24 -8.32
C THR A 96 3.38 -0.80 -8.61
N PHE A 97 4.03 -0.15 -9.58
CA PHE A 97 3.75 1.25 -9.90
C PHE A 97 2.38 1.43 -10.56
N ALA A 98 1.91 0.50 -11.40
CA ALA A 98 0.57 0.60 -11.98
C ALA A 98 -0.55 0.46 -10.93
N CYS A 99 -0.31 -0.34 -9.87
CA CYS A 99 -1.27 -0.52 -8.78
C CYS A 99 -1.19 0.55 -7.70
N PHE A 100 -0.15 1.39 -7.67
CA PHE A 100 -0.02 2.42 -6.65
C PHE A 100 -1.15 3.45 -6.66
N GLU A 101 -1.63 3.78 -5.48
CA GLU A 101 -2.50 4.94 -5.28
C GLU A 101 -1.68 6.23 -5.21
N LYS A 102 -2.35 7.38 -5.40
CA LYS A 102 -1.71 8.71 -5.35
C LYS A 102 -0.83 8.90 -4.10
N ARG A 103 -1.35 8.46 -2.95
CA ARG A 103 -0.64 8.52 -1.67
C ARG A 103 0.59 7.63 -1.63
N GLU A 104 0.56 6.47 -2.26
CA GLU A 104 1.71 5.53 -2.32
C GLU A 104 2.80 6.06 -3.24
N LEU A 105 2.44 6.74 -4.34
CA LEU A 105 3.40 7.47 -5.17
C LEU A 105 4.09 8.59 -4.38
N LEU A 106 3.35 9.35 -3.58
CA LEU A 106 3.96 10.37 -2.70
C LEU A 106 4.88 9.75 -1.64
N LYS A 107 4.53 8.58 -1.08
CA LYS A 107 5.41 7.85 -0.16
C LYS A 107 6.68 7.40 -0.86
N TYR A 108 6.58 6.96 -2.11
CA TYR A 108 7.74 6.64 -2.93
C TYR A 108 8.64 7.87 -3.08
N LEU A 109 8.08 9.03 -3.48
CA LEU A 109 8.83 10.28 -3.55
C LEU A 109 9.52 10.62 -2.22
N PHE A 110 8.80 10.46 -1.11
CA PHE A 110 9.35 10.71 0.22
C PHE A 110 10.53 9.78 0.53
N HIS A 111 10.41 8.50 0.20
CA HIS A 111 11.48 7.53 0.38
C HIS A 111 12.72 7.82 -0.48
N VAL A 112 12.52 8.38 -1.68
CA VAL A 112 13.62 8.82 -2.55
C VAL A 112 14.41 9.99 -1.93
N LEU A 113 13.70 10.92 -1.29
CA LEU A 113 14.28 12.14 -0.72
C LEU A 113 14.75 11.96 0.74
N ASP A 114 14.40 10.85 1.38
CA ASP A 114 14.82 10.53 2.75
C ASP A 114 15.47 9.13 2.79
N PRO A 115 16.68 9.00 2.23
CA PRO A 115 17.38 7.71 2.17
C PRO A 115 17.71 7.16 3.57
N HIS A 116 17.81 8.03 4.59
CA HIS A 116 18.10 7.66 5.97
C HIS A 116 16.85 7.32 6.79
N GLN A 117 15.64 7.46 6.22
CA GLN A 117 14.36 7.18 6.87
C GLN A 117 14.18 7.96 8.19
N ILE A 118 14.66 9.20 8.22
CA ILE A 118 14.55 10.11 9.37
C ILE A 118 13.10 10.60 9.53
N GLY A 119 12.32 10.60 8.45
CA GLY A 119 10.96 11.13 8.37
C GLY A 119 10.92 12.62 8.04
N LEU A 120 12.02 13.19 7.57
CA LEU A 120 12.18 14.62 7.27
C LEU A 120 12.96 14.80 5.96
N ILE A 121 12.53 15.76 5.14
CA ILE A 121 13.18 16.11 3.87
C ILE A 121 13.77 17.51 3.98
N GLU A 122 15.02 17.70 3.57
CA GLU A 122 15.63 19.03 3.56
C GLU A 122 14.99 19.94 2.51
N ARG A 123 14.76 21.21 2.87
CA ARG A 123 14.15 22.20 1.97
C ARG A 123 14.89 22.37 0.64
N THR A 124 16.22 22.39 0.68
CA THR A 124 17.08 22.56 -0.49
C THR A 124 16.94 21.36 -1.43
N GLU A 125 16.92 20.15 -0.87
CA GLU A 125 16.79 18.89 -1.59
C GLU A 125 15.44 18.79 -2.30
N LEU A 126 14.33 19.07 -1.61
CA LEU A 126 13.01 19.05 -2.23
C LEU A 126 12.91 20.05 -3.38
N LYS A 127 13.39 21.29 -3.19
CA LYS A 127 13.36 22.32 -4.24
C LYS A 127 14.20 21.92 -5.45
N HIS A 128 15.41 21.40 -5.21
CA HIS A 128 16.27 20.91 -6.27
C HIS A 128 15.61 19.76 -7.03
N PHE A 129 15.02 18.80 -6.30
CA PHE A 129 14.34 17.66 -6.89
C PHE A 129 13.12 18.07 -7.73
N VAL A 130 12.25 18.94 -7.22
CA VAL A 130 11.09 19.45 -7.96
C VAL A 130 11.55 20.20 -9.21
N ASN A 131 12.55 21.07 -9.11
CA ASN A 131 13.08 21.76 -10.29
C ASN A 131 13.67 20.80 -11.33
N ASN A 132 14.38 19.75 -10.90
CA ASN A 132 14.92 18.73 -11.79
C ASN A 132 13.81 17.92 -12.47
N MET A 133 12.75 17.55 -11.74
CA MET A 133 11.58 16.88 -12.33
C MET A 133 10.96 17.70 -13.46
N TRP A 134 10.93 19.02 -13.28
CA TRP A 134 10.38 19.99 -14.24
C TRP A 134 11.41 20.50 -15.26
N ARG A 135 12.66 20.01 -15.26
CA ARG A 135 13.74 20.48 -16.18
C ARG A 135 14.03 21.98 -16.09
N GLY A 136 13.80 22.58 -14.92
CA GLY A 136 13.87 24.04 -14.77
C GLY A 136 12.69 24.79 -15.39
N GLU A 137 11.73 24.12 -16.03
CA GLU A 137 10.48 24.68 -16.55
C GLU A 137 9.37 24.62 -15.50
N ALA A 138 9.70 24.99 -14.25
CA ALA A 138 8.72 25.03 -13.17
C ALA A 138 7.62 26.05 -13.51
N THR A 139 6.38 25.58 -13.63
CA THR A 139 5.24 26.47 -13.86
C THR A 139 4.97 27.33 -12.61
N LYS A 140 4.22 28.43 -12.78
CA LYS A 140 3.79 29.27 -11.64
C LYS A 140 3.12 28.46 -10.52
N ASN A 141 2.37 27.41 -10.87
CA ASN A 141 1.73 26.56 -9.87
C ASN A 141 2.74 25.75 -9.05
N VAL A 142 3.85 25.33 -9.67
CA VAL A 142 4.94 24.61 -8.98
C VAL A 142 5.64 25.56 -8.01
N THR A 143 5.95 26.78 -8.45
CA THR A 143 6.59 27.79 -7.58
C THR A 143 5.68 28.19 -6.42
N GLU A 144 4.37 28.39 -6.67
CA GLU A 144 3.39 28.66 -5.62
C GLU A 144 3.24 27.49 -4.64
N GLY A 145 3.33 26.24 -5.11
CA GLY A 145 3.36 25.06 -4.24
C GLY A 145 4.56 25.05 -3.30
N LEU A 146 5.76 25.37 -3.80
CA LEU A 146 6.96 25.50 -2.98
C LEU A 146 6.85 26.67 -1.99
N HIS A 147 6.27 27.79 -2.39
CA HIS A 147 5.97 28.91 -1.48
C HIS A 147 4.90 28.57 -0.44
N TYR A 148 3.93 27.72 -0.78
CA TYR A 148 2.97 27.20 0.18
C TYR A 148 3.66 26.34 1.25
N LEU A 149 4.55 25.42 0.85
CA LEU A 149 5.38 24.66 1.80
C LEU A 149 6.22 25.57 2.70
N ASP A 150 6.85 26.60 2.13
CA ASP A 150 7.63 27.57 2.90
C ASP A 150 6.79 28.31 3.95
N ARG A 151 5.50 28.57 3.69
CA ARG A 151 4.59 29.25 4.62
C ARG A 151 4.11 28.37 5.77
N ILE A 152 3.93 27.07 5.52
CA ILE A 152 3.49 26.11 6.55
C ILE A 152 4.67 25.47 7.28
N ASN A 153 5.90 25.89 6.97
CA ASN A 153 7.07 25.40 7.65
C ASN A 153 7.21 26.07 9.03
N ASP A 154 7.55 25.28 10.04
CA ASP A 154 7.79 25.73 11.41
C ASP A 154 9.15 26.45 11.56
N GLY A 155 9.90 26.58 10.45
CA GLY A 155 11.17 27.32 10.38
C GLY A 155 12.42 26.47 10.65
N ASP A 156 12.26 25.14 10.75
CA ASP A 156 13.34 24.18 10.97
C ASP A 156 14.17 23.87 9.70
N GLY A 157 13.73 24.37 8.54
CA GLY A 157 14.37 24.13 7.25
C GLY A 157 14.11 22.73 6.66
N GLN A 158 13.22 21.95 7.26
CA GLN A 158 12.89 20.59 6.85
C GLN A 158 11.38 20.46 6.61
N TYR A 159 10.97 19.37 5.97
CA TYR A 159 9.57 19.08 5.70
C TYR A 159 9.22 17.66 6.13
N ASN A 160 8.15 17.54 6.91
CA ASN A 160 7.59 16.25 7.32
C ASN A 160 6.55 15.74 6.31
N TRP A 161 6.18 14.46 6.45
CA TRP A 161 5.18 13.80 5.59
C TRP A 161 3.88 14.58 5.44
N LYS A 162 3.33 15.14 6.53
CA LYS A 162 2.04 15.85 6.51
C LYS A 162 2.11 17.13 5.69
N GLN A 163 3.24 17.85 5.73
CA GLN A 163 3.43 19.06 4.94
C GLN A 163 3.48 18.73 3.45
N ILE A 164 4.17 17.66 3.06
CA ILE A 164 4.22 17.18 1.66
C ILE A 164 2.84 16.73 1.17
N GLU A 165 2.11 15.96 1.99
CA GLU A 165 0.74 15.54 1.71
C GLU A 165 -0.20 16.74 1.55
N SER A 166 -0.03 17.78 2.39
CA SER A 166 -0.78 19.03 2.25
C SER A 166 -0.44 19.79 0.98
N MET A 167 0.84 19.84 0.57
CA MET A 167 1.20 20.48 -0.70
C MET A 167 0.57 19.76 -1.89
N ASP A 168 0.60 18.44 -1.93
CA ASP A 168 -0.02 17.68 -3.02
C ASP A 168 -1.55 17.88 -3.08
N ALA A 169 -2.20 18.04 -1.93
CA ALA A 169 -3.64 18.30 -1.88
C ALA A 169 -4.00 19.67 -2.48
N HIS A 170 -3.19 20.71 -2.24
CA HIS A 170 -3.45 22.07 -2.72
C HIS A 170 -2.86 22.35 -4.12
N TYR A 171 -1.71 21.75 -4.43
CA TYR A 171 -0.93 21.96 -5.66
C TYR A 171 -0.51 20.61 -6.27
N PRO A 172 -1.46 19.76 -6.69
CA PRO A 172 -1.14 18.44 -7.26
C PRO A 172 -0.29 18.52 -8.52
N SER A 173 -0.34 19.65 -9.24
CA SER A 173 0.53 19.89 -10.38
C SER A 173 2.00 19.90 -10.00
N ALA A 174 2.39 20.21 -8.75
CA ALA A 174 3.80 20.20 -8.35
C ALA A 174 4.46 18.83 -8.58
N PHE A 175 3.71 17.74 -8.34
CA PHE A 175 4.16 16.36 -8.47
C PHE A 175 3.66 15.67 -9.75
N TYR A 176 3.15 16.42 -10.73
CA TYR A 176 2.63 15.84 -11.96
C TYR A 176 3.63 14.93 -12.71
N PRO A 177 4.96 15.20 -12.78
CA PRO A 177 5.90 14.31 -13.45
C PRO A 177 5.92 12.88 -12.89
N LEU A 178 5.65 12.73 -11.58
CA LEU A 178 5.51 11.44 -10.91
C LEU A 178 4.22 10.72 -11.30
N TYR A 179 3.10 11.45 -11.36
CA TYR A 179 1.82 10.90 -11.82
C TYR A 179 1.87 10.54 -13.31
N HIS A 180 2.53 11.36 -14.12
CA HIS A 180 2.72 11.12 -15.53
C HIS A 180 3.53 9.85 -15.81
N LEU A 181 4.58 9.59 -15.03
CA LEU A 181 5.35 8.35 -15.12
C LEU A 181 4.47 7.12 -14.87
N GLN A 182 3.60 7.16 -13.85
CA GLN A 182 2.63 6.09 -13.62
C GLN A 182 1.66 5.94 -14.80
N ILE A 183 1.16 7.05 -15.35
CA ILE A 183 0.27 7.05 -16.52
C ILE A 183 0.97 6.36 -17.71
N CYS A 184 2.25 6.67 -17.96
CA CYS A 184 3.04 5.99 -19.00
C CYS A 184 3.11 4.49 -18.77
N ILE A 185 3.39 4.04 -17.54
CA ILE A 185 3.41 2.61 -17.20
C ILE A 185 2.05 1.95 -17.48
N ILE A 186 0.96 2.60 -17.04
CA ILE A 186 -0.40 2.09 -17.23
C ILE A 186 -0.74 1.99 -18.72
N ASP A 187 -0.52 3.07 -19.47
CA ASP A 187 -0.94 3.19 -20.87
C ASP A 187 -0.09 2.32 -21.81
N LYS A 188 1.20 2.13 -21.52
CA LYS A 188 2.14 1.37 -22.38
C LYS A 188 2.20 -0.12 -22.10
N THR A 189 1.56 -0.60 -21.03
CA THR A 189 1.59 -2.03 -20.67
C THR A 189 0.28 -2.72 -21.01
N MET A 190 -0.69 -2.73 -20.10
CA MET A 190 -2.01 -3.35 -20.31
C MET A 190 -3.12 -2.35 -20.64
N GLY A 191 -2.81 -1.05 -20.60
CA GLY A 191 -3.74 0.03 -20.87
C GLY A 191 -4.59 0.41 -19.67
N ARG A 192 -5.09 1.65 -19.69
CA ARG A 192 -5.86 2.27 -18.62
C ARG A 192 -7.06 1.44 -18.16
N TYR A 193 -7.88 0.99 -19.10
CA TYR A 193 -9.11 0.26 -18.79
C TYR A 193 -8.83 -1.00 -17.98
N TRP A 194 -7.85 -1.81 -18.40
CA TRP A 194 -7.50 -3.04 -17.71
C TRP A 194 -7.00 -2.77 -16.29
N TRP A 195 -6.09 -1.79 -16.13
CA TRP A 195 -5.51 -1.45 -14.83
C TRP A 195 -6.54 -0.85 -13.87
N GLU A 196 -7.46 -0.01 -14.36
CA GLU A 196 -8.56 0.52 -13.55
C GLU A 196 -9.51 -0.58 -13.10
N GLU A 197 -9.92 -1.48 -14.00
CA GLU A 197 -10.75 -2.63 -13.65
C GLU A 197 -10.06 -3.53 -12.61
N HIS A 198 -8.77 -3.80 -12.79
CA HIS A 198 -7.99 -4.62 -11.87
C HIS A 198 -7.87 -3.97 -10.49
N LYS A 199 -7.59 -2.66 -10.42
CA LYS A 199 -7.54 -1.90 -9.17
C LYS A 199 -8.90 -1.90 -8.44
N ASN A 200 -10.00 -1.75 -9.17
CA ASN A 200 -11.34 -1.80 -8.59
C ASN A 200 -11.63 -3.19 -7.99
N LYS A 201 -11.29 -4.28 -8.68
CA LYS A 201 -11.42 -5.64 -8.14
C LYS A 201 -10.59 -5.84 -6.87
N LEU A 202 -9.38 -5.29 -6.82
CA LEU A 202 -8.56 -5.34 -5.61
C LEU A 202 -9.16 -4.53 -4.46
N TYR A 203 -9.70 -3.34 -4.76
CA TYR A 203 -10.38 -2.49 -3.78
C TYR A 203 -11.61 -3.20 -3.18
N ASP A 204 -12.46 -3.78 -4.03
CA ASP A 204 -13.67 -4.48 -3.60
C ASP A 204 -13.33 -5.68 -2.70
N LYS A 205 -12.34 -6.49 -3.08
CA LYS A 205 -11.87 -7.62 -2.25
C LYS A 205 -11.30 -7.17 -0.91
N ARG A 206 -10.54 -6.07 -0.87
CA ARG A 206 -10.03 -5.50 0.39
C ARG A 206 -11.19 -5.08 1.29
N LYS A 207 -12.19 -4.41 0.73
CA LYS A 207 -13.37 -3.96 1.46
C LYS A 207 -14.23 -5.12 1.98
N GLU A 208 -14.38 -6.18 1.19
CA GLU A 208 -15.04 -7.41 1.60
C GLU A 208 -14.31 -8.09 2.77
N TYR A 209 -12.98 -8.22 2.67
CA TYR A 209 -12.16 -8.78 3.74
C TYR A 209 -12.31 -7.99 5.05
N THR A 210 -12.19 -6.65 5.01
CA THR A 210 -12.38 -5.81 6.19
C THR A 210 -13.77 -5.98 6.80
N ARG A 211 -14.81 -6.02 5.95
CA ARG A 211 -16.19 -6.22 6.41
C ARG A 211 -16.38 -7.58 7.08
N ASP A 212 -15.78 -8.63 6.54
CA ASP A 212 -15.89 -9.97 7.12
C ASP A 212 -15.07 -10.11 8.41
N GLU A 213 -13.91 -9.46 8.48
CA GLU A 213 -13.12 -9.35 9.72
C GLU A 213 -13.91 -8.62 10.81
N GLU A 214 -14.52 -7.48 10.50
CA GLU A 214 -15.39 -6.74 11.43
C GLU A 214 -16.58 -7.59 11.92
N LYS A 215 -17.22 -8.37 11.03
CA LYS A 215 -18.30 -9.28 11.43
C LYS A 215 -17.78 -10.37 12.38
N ARG A 216 -16.61 -10.95 12.10
CA ARG A 216 -16.01 -12.00 12.95
C ARG A 216 -15.68 -11.47 14.34
N LEU A 217 -15.13 -10.25 14.41
CA LEU A 217 -14.87 -9.59 15.69
C LEU A 217 -16.16 -9.35 16.48
N ARG A 218 -17.21 -8.83 15.84
CA ARG A 218 -18.52 -8.62 16.48
C ARG A 218 -19.14 -9.93 16.99
N LEU A 219 -19.08 -11.00 16.21
CA LEU A 219 -19.59 -12.31 16.62
C LEU A 219 -18.84 -12.82 17.86
N LYS A 220 -17.51 -12.69 17.87
CA LYS A 220 -16.68 -13.08 19.01
C LYS A 220 -17.01 -12.26 20.26
N GLU A 221 -17.17 -10.94 20.13
CA GLU A 221 -17.58 -10.06 21.23
C GLU A 221 -18.98 -10.42 21.78
N GLU A 222 -19.91 -10.81 20.91
CA GLU A 222 -21.24 -11.26 21.32
C GLU A 222 -21.20 -12.62 22.05
N GLU A 223 -20.36 -13.55 21.60
CA GLU A 223 -20.13 -14.83 22.28
C GLU A 223 -19.53 -14.61 23.67
N GLU A 224 -18.49 -13.80 23.79
CA GLU A 224 -17.87 -13.44 25.07
C GLU A 224 -18.86 -12.74 26.01
N ARG A 225 -19.75 -11.87 25.48
CA ARG A 225 -20.81 -11.25 26.28
C ARG A 225 -21.81 -12.28 26.80
N LYS A 226 -22.26 -13.21 25.95
CA LYS A 226 -23.19 -14.29 26.34
C LYS A 226 -22.57 -15.21 27.39
N GLU A 227 -21.30 -15.56 27.25
CA GLU A 227 -20.58 -16.37 28.24
C GLU A 227 -20.50 -15.65 29.59
N LYS A 228 -20.14 -14.36 29.61
CA LYS A 228 -20.15 -13.55 30.84
C LYS A 228 -21.54 -13.47 31.47
N GLU A 229 -22.59 -13.35 30.67
CA GLU A 229 -23.98 -13.37 31.14
C GLU A 229 -24.36 -14.71 31.77
N VAL A 230 -24.00 -15.85 31.14
CA VAL A 230 -24.24 -17.20 31.68
C VAL A 230 -23.52 -17.39 33.01
N VAL A 231 -22.23 -17.04 33.07
CA VAL A 231 -21.43 -17.11 34.31
C VAL A 231 -22.05 -16.24 35.40
N ASN A 232 -22.49 -15.02 35.08
CA ASN A 232 -23.16 -14.14 36.02
C ASN A 232 -24.50 -14.73 36.52
N GLU A 233 -25.32 -15.29 35.63
CA GLU A 233 -26.57 -15.99 35.99
C GLU A 233 -26.31 -17.20 36.90
N GLU A 234 -25.26 -17.98 36.63
CA GLU A 234 -24.85 -19.08 37.51
C GLU A 234 -24.43 -18.61 38.90
N MET A 235 -23.66 -17.51 39.00
CA MET A 235 -23.28 -16.92 40.28
C MET A 235 -24.50 -16.45 41.07
N VAL A 236 -25.48 -15.84 40.39
CA VAL A 236 -26.76 -15.44 41.00
C VAL A 236 -27.53 -16.66 41.50
N LEU A 237 -27.65 -17.72 40.69
CA LEU A 237 -28.31 -18.97 41.06
C LEU A 237 -27.66 -19.60 42.29
N ARG A 238 -26.32 -19.71 42.33
CA ARG A 238 -25.57 -20.25 43.47
C ARG A 238 -25.82 -19.45 44.74
N ARG A 239 -25.91 -18.12 44.64
CA ARG A 239 -26.07 -17.24 45.82
C ARG A 239 -27.51 -17.09 46.30
N MET A 240 -28.51 -17.17 45.42
CA MET A 240 -29.92 -17.15 45.78
C MET A 240 -30.43 -18.52 46.24
N GLY A 241 -29.87 -19.60 45.70
CA GLY A 241 -30.37 -20.97 45.85
C GLY A 241 -31.52 -21.28 44.87
N TYR A 242 -31.67 -22.56 44.52
CA TYR A 242 -32.55 -23.04 43.44
C TYR A 242 -34.01 -22.58 43.59
N VAL A 243 -34.62 -22.80 44.76
CA VAL A 243 -36.04 -22.47 45.00
C VAL A 243 -36.30 -20.97 44.87
N ARG A 244 -35.44 -20.12 45.45
CA ARG A 244 -35.61 -18.67 45.38
C ARG A 244 -35.34 -18.12 43.99
N TYR A 245 -34.38 -18.68 43.26
CA TYR A 245 -34.06 -18.24 41.91
C TYR A 245 -35.25 -18.40 40.95
N TYR A 246 -35.95 -19.53 40.99
CA TYR A 246 -37.11 -19.79 40.12
C TYR A 246 -38.42 -19.19 40.64
N CYS A 247 -38.67 -19.20 41.96
CA CYS A 247 -39.92 -18.70 42.53
C CYS A 247 -39.94 -17.19 42.84
N MET A 248 -38.78 -16.52 42.84
CA MET A 248 -38.66 -15.07 43.12
C MET A 248 -37.85 -14.33 42.04
N PRO A 249 -38.30 -14.30 40.78
CA PRO A 249 -37.57 -13.68 39.68
C PRO A 249 -37.31 -12.17 39.89
N TRP A 250 -38.22 -11.47 40.58
CA TRP A 250 -38.03 -10.04 40.91
C TRP A 250 -36.85 -9.81 41.85
N MET A 251 -36.36 -10.79 42.60
CA MET A 251 -35.18 -10.59 43.47
C MET A 251 -33.86 -10.70 42.71
N ARG A 252 -33.83 -11.27 41.48
CA ARG A 252 -32.58 -11.52 40.74
C ARG A 252 -31.76 -10.26 40.50
N HIS A 253 -32.40 -9.14 40.16
CA HIS A 253 -31.71 -7.87 39.92
C HIS A 253 -31.00 -7.33 41.18
N VAL A 254 -31.59 -7.55 42.37
CA VAL A 254 -30.98 -7.14 43.66
C VAL A 254 -29.69 -7.93 43.92
N TYR A 255 -29.69 -9.24 43.63
CA TYR A 255 -28.50 -10.08 43.79
C TYR A 255 -27.43 -9.78 42.74
N LYS A 256 -27.81 -9.53 41.48
CA LYS A 256 -26.89 -9.05 40.43
C LYS A 256 -26.19 -7.74 40.85
N ALA A 257 -26.95 -6.77 41.34
CA ALA A 257 -26.38 -5.50 41.80
C ALA A 257 -25.41 -5.66 42.98
N ARG A 258 -25.66 -6.63 43.88
CA ARG A 258 -24.72 -6.95 44.97
C ARG A 258 -23.44 -7.61 44.46
N LEU A 259 -23.52 -8.54 43.50
CA LEU A 259 -22.34 -9.19 42.91
C LEU A 259 -21.46 -8.20 42.16
N LEU A 260 -22.06 -7.30 41.38
CA LEU A 260 -21.33 -6.23 40.69
C LEU A 260 -20.56 -5.33 41.66
N ARG A 261 -21.18 -4.94 42.79
CA ARG A 261 -20.49 -4.14 43.81
C ARG A 261 -19.30 -4.87 44.41
N ILE A 262 -19.41 -6.19 44.63
CA ILE A 262 -18.30 -6.99 45.17
C ILE A 262 -17.15 -7.06 44.16
N ALA A 263 -17.44 -7.32 42.88
CA ALA A 263 -16.42 -7.36 41.83
C ALA A 263 -15.67 -6.03 41.68
N VAL A 264 -16.37 -4.89 41.74
CA VAL A 264 -15.75 -3.56 41.69
C VAL A 264 -14.83 -3.33 42.90
N MET A 265 -15.27 -3.71 44.10
CA MET A 265 -14.43 -3.59 45.29
C MET A 265 -13.19 -4.49 45.24
N GLU A 266 -13.29 -5.68 44.63
CA GLU A 266 -12.15 -6.58 44.43
C GLU A 266 -11.14 -6.02 43.42
N GLU A 267 -11.60 -5.47 42.28
CA GLU A 267 -10.72 -4.82 41.29
C GLU A 267 -9.99 -3.59 41.86
N GLU A 268 -10.68 -2.75 42.63
CA GLU A 268 -10.06 -1.59 43.30
C GLU A 268 -8.97 -2.01 44.31
N LEU A 269 -9.20 -3.11 45.02
CA LEU A 269 -8.24 -3.68 45.96
C LEU A 269 -6.99 -4.18 45.23
N ASP A 270 -7.18 -4.93 44.13
CA ASP A 270 -6.11 -5.50 43.32
C ASP A 270 -5.24 -4.40 42.67
N GLN A 271 -5.86 -3.33 42.17
CA GLN A 271 -5.12 -2.16 41.66
C GLN A 271 -4.32 -1.46 42.76
N ALA A 272 -4.88 -1.33 43.96
CA ALA A 272 -4.17 -0.76 45.10
C ALA A 272 -2.97 -1.60 45.53
N TYR A 273 -3.07 -2.94 45.46
CA TYR A 273 -1.93 -3.83 45.71
C TYR A 273 -0.87 -3.80 44.60
N ALA A 274 -1.27 -3.69 43.33
CA ALA A 274 -0.33 -3.59 42.21
C ALA A 274 0.45 -2.26 42.15
N SER A 275 -0.06 -1.22 42.82
CA SER A 275 0.57 0.11 42.90
C SER A 275 1.59 0.27 44.03
N LYS A 276 1.77 -0.74 44.88
CA LYS A 276 2.74 -0.78 45.98
C LYS A 276 3.95 -1.64 45.64
#